data_AF-A0A351YBW4-F1
#
_entry.id   AF-A0A351YBW4-F1
#
_cell.length_a   1.000
_cell.length_b   1.000
_cell.length_c   1.000
_cell.angle_alpha   90.00
_cell.angle_beta   90.00
_cell.angle_gamma   90.00
#
_symmetry.space_group_name_H-M   'P 1'
#
loop_
_entity.id
_entity.type
_entity.pdbx_description
1 polymer ?
#
loop_
_entity_poly.entity_id
_entity_poly.type
_entity_poly.pdbx_seq_one_letter_code
_entity_poly.pdbx_strand_id
1 'polypeptide(L)' 'MKQKRIKVYMTTEELNGYRLTSLEEPTDEMLEAIMKEACEEAKRTNREADERRREHLKLLMAESRRMWQERINRVHQI' A
#
# COMPACT_ATOMS: atom_id res chain seq x y z
N MET A 1 12.60 -41.92 18.30
CA MET A 1 11.45 -41.71 17.40
C MET A 1 11.48 -40.26 16.92
N LYS A 2 11.45 -39.99 15.61
CA LYS A 2 11.55 -38.61 15.09
C LYS A 2 10.14 -38.01 15.04
N GLN A 3 9.86 -37.04 15.90
CA GLN A 3 8.61 -36.29 15.92
C GLN A 3 8.45 -35.56 14.56
N LYS A 4 7.47 -35.96 13.75
CA LYS A 4 7.13 -35.23 12.52
C LYS A 4 6.46 -33.92 12.94
N ARG A 5 7.10 -32.78 12.69
CA ARG A 5 6.46 -31.46 12.79
C ARG A 5 5.36 -31.37 11.75
N ILE A 6 4.11 -31.39 12.19
CA ILE A 6 2.94 -31.08 11.35
C ILE A 6 2.88 -29.55 11.27
N LYS A 7 3.10 -28.98 10.08
CA LYS A 7 2.79 -27.57 9.82
C LYS A 7 1.29 -27.49 9.59
N VAL A 8 0.56 -26.96 10.58
CA VAL A 8 -0.86 -26.65 10.43
C VAL A 8 -0.94 -25.33 9.66
N TYR A 9 -1.55 -25.36 8.47
CA TYR A 9 -1.90 -24.15 7.73
C TYR A 9 -3.34 -23.83 8.07
N MET A 10 -3.54 -22.82 8.93
CA MET A 10 -4.87 -22.33 9.31
C MET A 10 -5.52 -21.59 8.14
N THR A 11 -6.84 -21.68 8.07
CA THR A 11 -7.66 -21.00 7.06
C THR A 11 -7.77 -19.50 7.34
N THR A 12 -8.11 -18.72 6.33
CA THR A 12 -8.37 -17.28 6.47
C THR A 12 -9.54 -16.97 7.42
N GLU A 13 -10.54 -17.86 7.49
CA GLU A 13 -11.66 -17.73 8.43
C GLU A 13 -11.20 -17.89 9.89
N GLU A 14 -10.33 -18.86 10.17
CA GLU A 14 -9.75 -19.05 11.49
C GLU A 14 -8.89 -17.85 11.92
N LEU A 15 -8.13 -17.25 11.01
CA LEU A 15 -7.35 -16.03 11.28
C LEU A 15 -8.24 -14.79 11.53
N ASN A 16 -9.36 -14.68 10.82
CA ASN A 16 -10.28 -13.55 10.96
C ASN A 16 -10.97 -13.51 12.33
N GLY A 17 -11.21 -14.66 12.97
CA GLY A 17 -11.76 -14.72 14.34
C GLY A 17 -10.88 -14.07 15.40
N TYR A 18 -9.56 -14.02 15.16
CA TYR A 18 -8.59 -13.38 16.04
C TYR A 18 -8.30 -11.92 15.69
N ARG A 19 -8.78 -11.41 14.55
CA ARG A 19 -8.67 -9.99 14.20
C ARG A 19 -9.67 -9.18 15.03
N LEU A 20 -9.20 -8.71 16.19
CA LEU A 20 -9.82 -7.67 17.04
C LEU A 20 -11.05 -8.07 17.88
N THR A 21 -11.46 -9.34 17.87
CA THR A 21 -12.62 -9.83 18.68
C THR A 21 -12.30 -10.97 19.65
N SER A 22 -11.14 -11.61 19.52
CA SER A 22 -10.71 -12.68 20.44
C SER A 22 -10.00 -12.09 21.66
N LEU A 23 -10.29 -12.64 22.86
CA LEU A 23 -9.57 -12.36 24.11
C LEU A 23 -8.32 -13.25 24.27
N GLU A 24 -8.11 -14.22 23.38
CA GLU A 24 -6.94 -15.09 23.38
C GLU A 24 -5.83 -14.52 22.50
N GLU A 25 -4.59 -14.61 22.98
CA GLU A 25 -3.41 -14.17 22.26
C GLU A 25 -3.14 -15.08 21.05
N PRO A 26 -2.91 -14.52 19.85
CA PRO A 26 -2.57 -15.34 18.67
C PRO A 26 -1.24 -16.06 18.88
N THR A 27 -1.12 -17.26 18.33
CA THR A 27 0.18 -17.96 18.26
C THR A 27 1.18 -17.16 17.43
N ASP A 28 2.48 -17.43 17.60
CA ASP A 28 3.55 -16.76 16.83
C ASP A 28 3.33 -16.89 15.32
N GLU A 29 2.91 -18.05 14.83
CA GLU A 29 2.62 -18.25 13.40
C GLU A 29 1.41 -17.44 12.92
N MET A 30 0.38 -17.27 13.76
CA MET A 30 -0.78 -16.44 13.44
C MET A 30 -0.42 -14.96 13.45
N LEU A 31 0.37 -14.52 14.42
CA LEU A 31 0.86 -13.16 14.50
C LEU A 31 1.76 -12.84 13.29
N GLU A 32 2.65 -13.74 12.90
CA GLU A 32 3.48 -13.60 11.70
C GLU A 32 2.60 -13.42 10.44
N ALA A 33 1.57 -14.25 10.28
CA ALA A 33 0.65 -14.16 9.14
C ALA A 33 -0.09 -12.80 9.09
N ILE A 34 -0.63 -12.36 10.23
CA ILE A 34 -1.33 -11.07 10.35
C ILE A 34 -0.38 -9.90 10.06
N MET A 35 0.83 -9.93 10.63
CA MET A 35 1.82 -8.87 10.42
C MET A 35 2.30 -8.81 8.97
N LYS A 36 2.44 -9.97 8.31
CA LYS A 36 2.79 -10.03 6.90
C LYS A 36 1.69 -9.41 6.03
N GLU A 37 0.44 -9.77 6.27
CA GLU A 37 -0.71 -9.20 5.54
C GLU A 37 -0.79 -7.68 5.73
N ALA A 38 -0.69 -7.21 6.98
CA ALA A 38 -0.70 -5.78 7.29
C ALA A 38 0.47 -5.04 6.62
N CYS A 39 1.65 -5.64 6.58
CA CYS A 39 2.82 -5.06 5.91
C CYS A 39 2.62 -4.99 4.39
N GLU A 40 2.06 -6.03 3.78
CA GLU A 40 1.75 -6.06 2.34
C GLU A 40 0.69 -5.02 1.97
N GLU A 41 -0.36 -4.88 2.77
CA GLU A 41 -1.38 -3.85 2.57
C GLU A 41 -0.82 -2.42 2.73
N ALA A 42 0.00 -2.18 3.76
CA ALA A 42 0.66 -0.89 3.94
C ALA A 42 1.58 -0.55 2.76
N LYS A 43 2.33 -1.53 2.23
CA LYS A 43 3.16 -1.33 1.03
C LYS A 43 2.30 -1.01 -0.19
N ARG A 44 1.20 -1.74 -0.40
CA ARG A 44 0.29 -1.53 -1.54
C ARG A 44 -0.31 -0.12 -1.51
N THR A 45 -0.93 0.24 -0.38
CA THR A 45 -1.58 1.56 -0.21
C THR A 45 -0.60 2.72 -0.36
N ASN A 46 0.62 2.58 0.16
CA ASN A 46 1.68 3.58 -0.04
C ASN A 46 2.08 3.74 -1.51
N ARG A 47 2.24 2.63 -2.26
CA ARG A 47 2.56 2.69 -3.69
C ARG A 47 1.45 3.38 -4.49
N GLU A 48 0.20 3.01 -4.23
CA GLU A 48 -0.96 3.64 -4.88
C GLU A 48 -1.04 5.14 -4.60
N ALA A 49 -0.80 5.55 -3.35
CA ALA A 49 -0.76 6.97 -2.99
C ALA A 49 0.39 7.70 -3.69
N ASP A 50 1.55 7.05 -3.82
CA ASP A 50 2.70 7.59 -4.55
C ASP A 50 2.46 7.76 -6.04
N GLU A 51 1.84 6.77 -6.67
CA GLU A 51 1.41 6.84 -8.07
C GLU A 51 0.44 7.99 -8.30
N ARG A 52 -0.63 8.08 -7.51
CA ARG A 52 -1.62 9.17 -7.61
C ARG A 52 -0.95 10.55 -7.48
N ARG A 53 -0.05 10.71 -6.51
CA ARG A 53 0.68 11.97 -6.32
C ARG A 53 1.61 12.29 -7.49
N ARG A 54 2.31 11.28 -8.06
CA ARG A 54 3.17 11.47 -9.24
C ARG A 54 2.36 11.88 -10.46
N GLU A 55 1.20 11.26 -10.69
CA GLU A 55 0.30 11.64 -11.78
C GLU A 55 -0.20 13.07 -11.63
N HIS A 56 -0.66 13.44 -10.42
CA HIS A 56 -1.09 14.80 -10.13
C HIS A 56 0.03 15.82 -10.39
N LEU A 57 1.26 15.51 -9.97
CA LEU A 57 2.41 16.38 -10.20
C LEU A 57 2.71 16.56 -11.70
N LYS A 58 2.59 15.50 -12.51
CA LYS A 58 2.76 15.61 -13.97
C LYS A 58 1.73 16.56 -14.59
N LEU A 59 0.47 16.51 -14.14
CA LEU A 59 -0.58 17.40 -14.62
C LEU A 59 -0.26 18.86 -14.28
N LEU A 60 0.11 19.14 -13.03
CA LEU A 60 0.50 20.49 -12.59
C LEU A 60 1.72 21.03 -13.36
N MET A 61 2.71 20.17 -13.65
CA MET A 61 3.88 20.54 -14.45
C MET A 61 3.49 20.86 -15.89
N ALA A 62 2.59 20.07 -16.50
CA ALA A 62 2.11 20.31 -17.86
C ALA A 62 1.35 21.64 -17.95
N GLU A 63 0.47 21.91 -16.99
CA GLU A 63 -0.27 23.16 -16.90
C GLU A 63 0.67 24.36 -16.69
N SER A 64 1.62 24.25 -15.77
CA SER A 64 2.62 25.29 -15.53
C SER A 64 3.43 25.61 -16.78
N ARG A 65 3.84 24.57 -17.52
CA ARG A 65 4.57 24.72 -18.78
C ARG A 65 3.72 25.42 -19.84
N ARG A 66 2.43 25.06 -19.95
CA ARG A 66 1.48 25.71 -20.87
C ARG A 66 1.35 27.19 -20.54
N MET A 67 1.11 27.53 -19.28
CA MET A 67 0.98 28.92 -18.83
C MET A 67 2.24 29.74 -19.13
N TRP A 68 3.42 29.16 -18.88
CA TRP A 68 4.69 29.83 -19.16
C TRP A 68 4.88 30.06 -20.66
N GLN A 69 4.56 29.07 -21.50
CA GLN A 69 4.63 29.21 -22.95
C GLN A 69 3.68 30.29 -23.46
N GLU A 70 2.44 30.34 -22.95
CA GLU A 70 1.48 31.40 -23.30
C GLU A 70 1.95 32.78 -22.86
N ARG A 71 2.64 32.89 -21.72
CA ARG A 71 3.23 34.14 -21.26
C ARG A 71 4.38 34.58 -22.16
N ILE A 72 5.27 33.66 -22.56
CA ILE A 72 6.36 33.94 -23.49
C ILE A 72 5.83 34.39 -24.85
N ASN A 73 4.84 33.68 -25.39
CA ASN A 73 4.26 34.01 -26.69
C ASN A 73 3.63 35.42 -26.68
N ARG A 74 2.96 35.80 -25.58
CA ARG A 74 2.43 37.15 -25.42
C ARG A 74 3.51 38.23 -25.40
N VAL A 75 4.67 37.96 -24.80
CA VAL A 75 5.79 38.92 -24.74
C VAL A 75 6.53 39.02 -26.07
N HIS A 76 6.62 37.95 -26.85
CA HIS A 76 7.30 37.93 -28.16
C HIS A 76 6.42 38.34 -29.35
N GLN A 77 5.13 38.64 -29.15
CA GLN A 77 4.22 39.15 -30.19
C GLN A 77 4.12 40.69 -30.23
N ILE A 78 5.09 41.39 -29.64
CA ILE A 78 5.33 42.83 -29.76
C ILE A 78 6.68 43.00 -30.46
#